data_AF-A0A0A0JMI3-F1
#
_entry.id   AF-A0A0A0JMI3-F1
#
_cell.length_a   1.000
_cell.length_b   1.000
_cell.length_c   1.000
_cell.angle_alpha   90.00
_cell.angle_beta   90.00
_cell.angle_gamma   90.00
#
_symmetry.space_group_name_H-M   'P 1'
#
loop_
_entity.id
_entity.type
_entity.pdbx_description
1 polymer ?
#
loop_
_entity_poly.entity_id
_entity_poly.type
_entity_poly.pdbx_seq_one_letter_code
_entity_poly.pdbx_strand_id
1 'polypeptide(L)'
;METGCQRGKIQDDSMLYEHRKHDGSLPIIGVNTFRKPDAEGGTPQHVELARAPESEKESQLARVRAYREAHLVEAQEALGRRCSWTRPGCAPSRR
;
A
#
# COMPACT_ATOMS: atom_id res chain seq x y z
N MET A 1 -5.22 -1.21 -19.62
CA MET A 1 -4.12 -0.40 -19.02
C MET A 1 -2.93 -0.30 -19.99
N GLU A 2 -3.19 -0.16 -21.28
CA GLU A 2 -2.31 -0.75 -22.32
C GLU A 2 -1.34 0.28 -22.91
N THR A 3 -1.68 1.56 -22.74
CA THR A 3 -0.89 2.72 -23.17
C THR A 3 -0.30 3.52 -22.00
N GLY A 4 -0.59 3.15 -20.75
CA GLY A 4 -0.10 3.89 -19.57
C GLY A 4 -0.58 5.34 -19.45
N CYS A 5 -1.40 5.85 -20.38
CA CYS A 5 -1.75 7.26 -20.52
C CYS A 5 -2.35 7.87 -19.24
N GLN A 6 -3.20 7.10 -18.53
CA GLN A 6 -3.77 7.55 -17.25
C GLN A 6 -2.72 7.70 -16.16
N ARG A 7 -1.76 6.76 -16.07
CA ARG A 7 -0.65 6.84 -15.12
C ARG A 7 0.30 7.99 -15.47
N GLY A 8 0.61 8.16 -16.76
CA GLY A 8 1.44 9.26 -17.26
C GLY A 8 0.83 10.62 -16.91
N LYS A 9 -0.46 10.82 -17.20
CA LYS A 9 -1.17 12.05 -16.86
C LYS A 9 -1.16 12.35 -15.35
N ILE A 10 -1.39 11.35 -14.51
CA ILE A 10 -1.33 11.53 -13.04
C ILE A 10 0.07 11.95 -12.60
N GLN A 11 1.11 11.39 -13.23
CA GLN A 11 2.49 11.75 -12.92
C GLN A 11 2.82 13.18 -13.37
N ASP A 12 2.42 13.59 -14.57
CA ASP A 12 2.61 14.94 -15.08
C ASP A 12 1.89 15.98 -14.21
N ASP A 13 0.63 15.72 -13.85
CA ASP A 13 -0.17 16.58 -12.97
C ASP A 13 0.44 16.66 -11.56
N SER A 14 0.97 15.54 -11.03
CA SER A 14 1.69 15.54 -9.75
C SER A 14 2.96 16.37 -9.80
N MET A 15 3.72 16.30 -10.90
CA MET A 15 4.94 17.10 -11.07
C MET A 15 4.63 18.59 -11.17
N LEU A 16 3.57 18.96 -11.90
CA LEU A 16 3.11 20.35 -11.97
C LEU A 16 2.68 20.88 -10.60
N TYR A 17 1.97 20.08 -9.81
CA TYR A 17 1.59 20.44 -8.44
C TYR A 17 2.80 20.70 -7.56
N GLU A 18 3.78 19.78 -7.56
CA GLU A 18 5.00 19.94 -6.75
C GLU A 18 5.83 21.14 -7.21
N HIS A 19 5.96 21.39 -8.52
CA HIS A 19 6.63 22.60 -9.03
C HIS A 19 5.99 23.86 -8.47
N ARG A 20 4.65 23.98 -8.58
CA ARG A 20 3.91 25.15 -8.09
C ARG A 20 3.97 25.33 -6.57
N LYS A 21 4.02 24.22 -5.85
CA LYS A 21 4.22 24.22 -4.39
C LYS A 21 5.63 24.70 -4.03
N HIS A 22 6.66 24.31 -4.78
CA HIS A 22 8.04 24.69 -4.50
C HIS A 22 8.39 26.11 -4.95
N ASP A 23 7.91 26.54 -6.11
CA ASP A 23 8.14 27.89 -6.65
C ASP A 23 7.27 28.97 -5.96
N GLY A 24 6.25 28.55 -5.21
CA GLY A 24 5.35 29.43 -4.45
C GLY A 24 4.16 29.98 -5.24
N SER A 25 4.03 29.64 -6.52
CA SER A 25 2.88 30.03 -7.36
C SER A 25 1.56 29.40 -6.89
N LEU A 26 1.63 28.28 -6.17
CA LEU A 26 0.52 27.72 -5.41
C LEU A 26 0.73 28.00 -3.91
N PRO A 27 -0.01 28.95 -3.31
CA PRO A 27 0.16 29.29 -1.89
C PRO A 27 -0.36 28.16 -0.99
N ILE A 28 0.52 27.61 -0.15
CA ILE A 28 0.22 26.62 0.89
C ILE A 28 0.66 27.17 2.26
N ILE A 29 -0.35 27.45 3.09
CA ILE A 29 -0.17 28.01 4.44
C ILE A 29 0.70 27.09 5.31
N GLY A 30 1.72 27.65 5.95
CA GLY A 30 2.63 26.92 6.83
C GLY A 30 3.71 26.11 6.09
N VAL A 31 3.66 26.04 4.76
CA VAL A 31 4.66 25.36 3.92
C VAL A 31 5.50 26.36 3.14
N ASN A 32 4.91 27.06 2.17
CA ASN A 32 5.63 28.04 1.33
C ASN A 32 5.17 29.50 1.57
N THR A 33 4.01 29.70 2.22
CA THR A 33 3.50 31.02 2.57
C THR A 33 3.01 31.03 4.03
N PHE A 34 2.98 32.23 4.64
CA PHE A 34 2.61 32.42 6.06
C PHE A 34 3.35 31.46 7.01
N ARG A 35 4.68 31.33 6.85
CA ARG A 35 5.52 30.53 7.74
C ARG A 35 5.80 31.29 9.03
N LYS A 36 5.80 30.58 10.17
CA LYS A 36 6.20 31.16 11.46
C LYS A 36 7.73 31.37 11.46
N PRO A 37 8.24 32.57 11.85
CA PRO A 37 9.67 32.91 11.77
C PRO A 37 10.60 31.94 12.52
N ASP A 38 10.15 31.43 13.67
CA ASP A 38 10.92 30.53 14.54
C ASP A 38 10.60 29.05 14.33
N ALA A 39 9.98 28.68 13.21
CA ALA A 39 9.54 27.31 12.93
C ALA A 39 10.54 26.50 12.08
N GLU A 40 11.83 26.87 12.07
CA GLU A 40 12.87 25.93 11.64
C GLU A 40 12.87 24.74 12.61
N GLY A 41 12.16 23.67 12.24
CA GLY A 41 11.95 22.49 13.08
C GLY A 41 10.55 22.38 13.71
N GLY A 42 9.51 23.02 13.13
CA GLY A 42 8.11 22.99 13.58
C GLY A 42 7.40 21.62 13.61
N THR A 43 8.12 20.52 13.77
CA THR A 43 7.52 19.27 14.22
C THR A 43 7.27 19.39 15.73
N PRO A 44 6.07 19.08 16.24
CA PRO A 44 5.88 18.95 17.68
C PRO A 44 6.96 18.04 18.25
N GLN A 45 7.60 18.42 19.36
CA GLN A 45 8.69 17.63 19.97
C GLN A 45 8.28 16.17 20.25
N HIS A 46 6.98 15.94 20.40
CA HIS A 46 6.40 14.62 20.50
C HIS A 46 5.12 14.53 19.68
N VAL A 47 5.11 13.62 18.69
CA VAL A 47 3.91 13.17 17.98
C VAL A 47 3.85 11.67 18.18
N GLU A 48 2.80 11.19 18.83
CA GLU A 48 2.57 9.76 18.95
C GLU A 48 2.26 9.19 17.57
N LEU A 49 3.04 8.18 17.15
CA LEU A 49 2.87 7.52 15.87
C LEU A 49 2.13 6.20 16.08
N ALA A 50 1.03 6.01 15.36
CA ALA A 50 0.39 4.70 15.28
C ALA A 50 1.33 3.73 14.54
N ARG A 51 1.95 2.82 15.30
CA ARG A 51 2.78 1.73 14.78
C ARG A 51 2.36 0.43 15.44
N ALA A 52 2.34 -0.65 14.66
CA ALA A 52 2.11 -1.97 15.21
C ALA A 52 3.26 -2.34 16.17
N PRO A 53 2.97 -2.79 17.41
CA PRO A 53 3.98 -3.28 18.34
C PRO A 53 4.56 -4.61 17.84
N GLU A 54 5.75 -4.94 18.33
CA GLU A 54 6.43 -6.19 17.95
C GLU A 54 5.65 -7.44 18.36
N SER A 55 4.98 -7.39 19.51
CA SER A 55 4.11 -8.47 20.00
C SER A 55 2.96 -8.79 19.04
N GLU A 56 2.43 -7.79 18.34
CA GLU A 56 1.39 -8.00 17.35
C GLU A 56 1.95 -8.74 16.13
N LYS A 57 3.16 -8.41 15.68
CA LYS A 57 3.82 -9.14 14.59
C LYS A 57 4.07 -10.60 14.94
N GLU A 58 4.62 -10.85 16.13
CA GLU A 58 4.88 -12.22 16.62
C GLU A 58 3.58 -13.02 16.75
N SER A 59 2.52 -12.39 17.27
CA SER A 59 1.19 -13.01 17.33
C SER A 59 0.67 -13.39 15.95
N GLN A 60 0.82 -12.52 14.95
CA GLN A 60 0.39 -12.81 13.58
C GLN A 60 1.23 -13.93 12.96
N LEU A 61 2.53 -13.98 13.19
CA LEU A 61 3.39 -15.07 12.72
C LEU A 61 2.98 -16.41 13.35
N ALA A 62 2.75 -16.44 14.66
CA ALA A 62 2.31 -17.64 15.37
C ALA A 62 0.98 -18.16 14.83
N ARG A 63 0.00 -17.27 14.65
CA ARG A 63 -1.31 -17.62 14.08
C ARG A 63 -1.21 -18.14 12.65
N VAL A 64 -0.38 -17.53 11.81
CA VAL A 64 -0.16 -17.99 10.43
C VAL A 64 0.49 -19.37 10.39
N ARG A 65 1.48 -19.63 11.26
CA ARG A 65 2.13 -20.95 11.36
C ARG A 65 1.14 -22.03 11.81
N ALA A 66 0.43 -21.78 12.91
CA ALA A 66 -0.56 -22.72 13.43
C ALA A 66 -1.67 -23.01 12.42
N TYR A 67 -2.20 -21.99 11.74
CA TYR A 67 -3.22 -22.17 10.69
C TYR A 67 -2.68 -22.99 9.51
N ARG A 68 -1.46 -22.72 9.06
CA ARG A 68 -0.83 -23.48 7.97
C ARG A 68 -0.67 -24.94 8.34
N GLU A 69 -0.17 -25.23 9.54
CA GLU A 69 0.01 -26.60 10.05
C GLU A 69 -1.32 -27.35 10.14
N ALA A 70 -2.36 -26.70 10.70
CA ALA A 70 -3.68 -27.30 10.86
C ALA A 70 -4.37 -27.62 9.52
N HIS A 71 -4.10 -26.85 8.46
CA HIS A 71 -4.80 -26.96 7.17
C HIS A 71 -3.89 -27.44 6.02
N LEU A 72 -2.73 -28.07 6.29
CA LEU A 72 -1.77 -28.46 5.26
C LEU A 72 -2.39 -29.26 4.10
N VAL A 73 -3.14 -30.30 4.43
CA VAL A 73 -3.72 -31.23 3.45
C VAL A 73 -4.85 -30.56 2.66
N GLU A 74 -5.80 -29.92 3.36
CA GLU A 74 -6.92 -29.20 2.75
C GLU A 74 -6.45 -28.08 1.81
N ALA A 75 -5.39 -27.36 2.20
CA ALA A 75 -4.80 -26.31 1.40
C ALA A 75 -4.18 -26.86 0.11
N GLN A 76 -3.45 -27.98 0.18
CA GLN A 76 -2.85 -28.61 -1.01
C GLN A 76 -3.94 -29.01 -2.02
N GLU A 77 -5.02 -29.63 -1.55
CA GLU A 77 -6.11 -30.01 -2.45
C GLU A 77 -6.82 -28.79 -3.04
N ALA A 78 -7.13 -27.77 -2.23
CA ALA A 78 -7.83 -26.57 -2.69
C ALA A 78 -6.99 -25.77 -3.69
N LEU A 79 -5.67 -25.67 -3.49
CA LEU A 79 -4.74 -25.04 -4.42
C LEU A 79 -4.60 -25.86 -5.71
N GLY A 80 -4.56 -27.19 -5.61
CA GLY A 80 -4.57 -28.09 -6.76
C GLY A 80 -5.83 -27.92 -7.62
N ARG A 81 -7.01 -27.89 -6.98
CA ARG A 81 -8.29 -27.56 -7.63
C ARG A 81 -8.23 -26.17 -8.26
N ARG A 82 -7.86 -25.12 -7.53
CA ARG A 82 -7.78 -23.76 -8.11
C ARG A 82 -6.85 -23.71 -9.33
N CYS A 83 -5.69 -24.35 -9.23
CA CYS A 83 -4.71 -24.40 -10.31
C CYS A 83 -5.29 -25.08 -11.56
N SER A 84 -6.03 -26.19 -11.40
CA SER A 84 -6.69 -26.87 -12.52
C SER A 84 -7.77 -26.00 -13.16
N TRP A 85 -8.53 -25.22 -12.36
CA TRP A 85 -9.51 -24.26 -12.88
C TRP A 85 -8.89 -23.08 -13.64
N THR A 86 -7.73 -22.59 -13.19
CA THR A 86 -7.05 -21.45 -13.83
C THR A 86 -6.20 -21.83 -15.03
N ARG A 87 -5.87 -23.12 -15.23
CA ARG A 87 -5.17 -23.58 -16.43
C ARG A 87 -6.12 -23.56 -17.64
N PRO A 88 -5.76 -22.87 -18.74
CA PRO A 88 -6.58 -22.88 -19.95
C PRO A 88 -6.76 -24.32 -20.44
N GLY A 89 -8.02 -24.77 -20.59
CA GLY A 89 -8.37 -26.09 -21.12
C GLY A 89 -8.69 -27.18 -20.09
N CYS A 90 -8.58 -26.92 -18.78
CA CYS A 90 -8.85 -27.91 -17.71
C CYS A 90 -10.20 -27.73 -16.99
N ALA A 91 -11.16 -26.99 -17.57
CA ALA A 91 -12.50 -26.92 -17.00
C ALA A 91 -13.13 -28.33 -16.97
N PRO A 92 -13.52 -28.87 -15.80
CA PRO A 92 -14.22 -30.15 -15.75
C PRO A 92 -15.52 -30.00 -16.52
N SER A 93 -15.77 -30.91 -17.48
CA SER A 93 -17.04 -30.96 -18.18
C SER A 93 -18.15 -31.14 -17.15
N ARG A 94 -19.01 -30.13 -17.01
CA ARG A 94 -20.20 -30.22 -16.16
C ARG A 94 -21.12 -31.26 -16.81
N ARG A 95 -21.36 -32.38 -16.13
CA ARG A 95 -22.62 -33.12 -16.24
C ARG A 95 -23.56 -32.60 -15.18
#